data_AF-A0A7W0WBW4-F1
#
_entry.id   AF-A0A7W0WBW4-F1
#
_cell.length_a   1.000
_cell.length_b   1.000
_cell.length_c   1.000
_cell.angle_alpha   90.00
_cell.angle_beta   90.00
_cell.angle_gamma   90.00
#
_symmetry.space_group_name_H-M   'P 1'
#
loop_
_entity.id
_entity.type
_entity.pdbx_description
1 polymer ?
#
loop_
_entity_poly.entity_id
_entity_poly.type
_entity_poly.pdbx_seq_one_letter_code
_entity_poly.pdbx_strand_id
1 'polypeptide(L)'
;MRLVTFDERRVGRLDGEEIVVLDVPTMRDWFERGGADETGERVALSEARLRAPIVPKKFFHTAGNFREHEEESKVVDWSHEIAPWIVFFQNVDAIVGPDEPVVYPEHLTEELDYELELAVVLGKAGKWFPPEEAMDYVGGYVIFNDITARDIQRREMRSGVFSFCKAIDTFCPLGPWIVTPDEIPDP
;
A
#
# COMPACT_ATOMS: atom_id res chain seq x y z
N MET A 1 3.84 -9.86 14.50
CA MET A 1 5.15 -9.53 13.86
C MET A 1 5.09 -8.27 13.00
N ARG A 2 6.22 -7.55 12.85
CA ARG A 2 6.39 -6.44 11.89
C ARG A 2 7.46 -6.81 10.85
N LEU A 3 7.10 -6.84 9.58
CA LEU A 3 7.90 -7.31 8.45
C LEU A 3 8.41 -6.16 7.60
N VAL A 4 9.72 -6.15 7.33
CA VAL A 4 10.41 -5.06 6.64
C VAL A 4 11.10 -5.54 5.37
N THR A 5 11.18 -4.66 4.37
CA THR A 5 12.14 -4.79 3.27
C THR A 5 13.12 -3.62 3.40
N PHE A 6 14.43 -3.87 3.32
CA PHE A 6 15.47 -2.87 3.61
C PHE A 6 16.70 -3.00 2.69
N ASP A 7 17.51 -1.94 2.63
CA ASP A 7 18.76 -1.82 1.86
C ASP A 7 18.63 -2.30 0.40
N GLU A 8 19.37 -3.34 0.01
CA GLU A 8 19.33 -4.01 -1.29
C GLU A 8 18.13 -4.96 -1.44
N ARG A 9 16.97 -4.56 -0.88
CA ARG A 9 15.70 -5.32 -0.86
C ARG A 9 15.78 -6.64 -0.08
N ARG A 10 16.59 -6.67 0.98
CA ARG A 10 16.62 -7.77 1.96
C ARG A 10 15.33 -7.79 2.76
N VAL A 11 14.95 -8.96 3.26
CA VAL A 11 13.73 -9.15 4.05
C VAL A 11 14.07 -9.40 5.50
N GLY A 12 13.31 -8.82 6.43
CA GLY A 12 13.51 -9.01 7.85
C GLY A 12 12.25 -8.86 8.67
N ARG A 13 12.34 -9.15 9.96
CA ARG A 13 11.33 -8.80 10.97
C ARG A 13 11.93 -7.86 12.00
N LEU A 14 11.14 -6.93 12.52
CA LEU A 14 11.58 -6.09 13.63
C LEU A 14 11.58 -6.89 14.94
N ASP A 15 12.60 -6.63 15.74
CA ASP A 15 12.77 -7.10 17.11
C ASP A 15 13.35 -5.95 17.95
N GLY A 16 12.47 -5.13 18.51
CA GLY A 16 12.86 -3.86 19.14
C GLY A 16 13.42 -2.87 18.12
N GLU A 17 14.66 -2.44 18.32
CA GLU A 17 15.39 -1.51 17.44
C GLU A 17 16.31 -2.25 16.43
N GLU A 18 16.15 -3.56 16.29
CA GLU A 18 16.90 -4.39 15.36
C GLU A 18 16.01 -5.02 14.29
N ILE A 19 16.59 -5.26 13.12
CA ILE A 19 16.02 -6.08 12.05
C ILE A 19 16.69 -7.46 12.12
N VAL A 20 15.90 -8.49 12.36
CA VAL A 20 16.33 -9.89 12.23
C VAL A 20 16.18 -10.30 10.77
N VAL A 21 17.29 -10.68 10.13
CA VAL A 21 17.31 -10.95 8.70
C VAL A 21 16.78 -12.35 8.41
N LEU A 22 15.85 -12.43 7.45
CA LEU A 22 15.17 -13.66 7.03
C LEU A 22 15.80 -14.22 5.74
N ASP A 23 15.96 -15.54 5.66
CA ASP A 23 16.52 -16.26 4.50
C ASP A 23 15.47 -16.43 3.39
N VAL A 24 15.11 -15.31 2.76
CA VAL A 24 14.10 -15.27 1.71
C VAL A 24 14.41 -14.15 0.71
N PRO A 25 14.28 -14.38 -0.60
CA PRO A 25 14.69 -13.40 -1.60
C PRO A 25 13.79 -12.17 -1.67
N THR A 26 12.48 -12.31 -1.39
CA THR A 26 11.53 -11.19 -1.41
C THR A 26 10.42 -11.36 -0.38
N MET A 27 9.76 -10.26 -0.01
CA MET A 27 8.59 -10.32 0.88
C MET A 27 7.44 -11.14 0.28
N ARG A 28 7.30 -11.17 -1.05
CA ARG A 28 6.31 -12.04 -1.72
C ARG A 28 6.64 -13.50 -1.50
N ASP A 29 7.91 -13.88 -1.66
CA ASP A 29 8.36 -15.26 -1.40
C ASP A 29 8.13 -15.65 0.06
N TRP A 30 8.24 -14.71 1.00
CA TRP A 30 7.94 -14.97 2.41
C TRP A 30 6.48 -15.37 2.61
N PHE A 31 5.53 -14.61 2.03
CA PHE A 31 4.11 -14.95 2.07
C PHE A 31 3.79 -16.24 1.29
N GLU A 32 4.34 -16.41 0.08
CA GLU A 32 4.11 -17.59 -0.76
C GLU A 32 4.61 -18.90 -0.09
N ARG A 33 5.64 -18.83 0.76
CA ARG A 33 6.17 -19.96 1.54
C ARG A 33 5.53 -20.13 2.92
N GLY A 34 4.77 -19.13 3.39
CA GLY A 34 4.21 -19.11 4.75
C GLY A 34 5.25 -18.83 5.84
N GLY A 35 6.38 -18.21 5.50
CA GLY A 35 7.49 -17.95 6.43
C GLY A 35 8.87 -18.10 5.79
N ALA A 36 9.89 -17.84 6.60
CA ALA A 36 11.29 -18.11 6.29
C ALA A 36 12.09 -18.27 7.59
N ASP A 37 13.21 -18.99 7.51
CA ASP A 37 14.14 -19.13 8.63
C ASP A 37 14.94 -17.84 8.84
N GLU A 38 15.44 -17.64 10.06
CA GLU A 38 16.37 -16.56 10.37
C GLU A 38 17.79 -16.93 9.91
N THR A 39 18.50 -15.97 9.33
CA THR A 39 19.90 -16.16 8.92
C THR A 39 20.89 -16.15 10.10
N GLY A 40 20.44 -15.67 11.27
CA GLY A 40 21.28 -15.36 12.43
C GLY A 40 21.90 -13.95 12.40
N GLU A 41 21.74 -13.20 11.31
CA GLU A 41 22.19 -11.81 11.20
C GLU A 41 21.15 -10.84 11.81
N ARG A 42 21.66 -9.79 12.46
CA ARG A 42 20.88 -8.67 12.99
C ARG A 42 21.48 -7.35 12.51
N VAL A 43 20.62 -6.41 12.13
CA VAL A 43 21.00 -5.06 11.66
C VAL A 43 20.29 -4.03 12.53
N ALA A 44 20.99 -3.01 13.00
CA ALA A 44 20.33 -1.92 13.72
C ALA A 44 19.37 -1.18 12.78
N LEU A 45 18.13 -0.95 13.21
CA LEU A 45 17.11 -0.28 12.41
C LEU A 45 17.54 1.13 11.98
N SER A 46 18.30 1.82 12.84
CA SER A 46 18.86 3.15 12.57
C SER A 46 19.94 3.18 11.49
N GLU A 47 20.54 2.02 11.17
CA GLU A 47 21.57 1.89 10.13
C GLU A 47 21.00 1.38 8.80
N ALA A 48 19.78 0.85 8.81
CA ALA A 48 19.12 0.29 7.65
C ALA A 48 18.29 1.34 6.91
N ARG A 49 18.29 1.29 5.58
CA ARG A 49 17.36 2.07 4.75
C ARG A 49 16.12 1.25 4.44
N LEU A 50 14.98 1.62 5.01
CA LEU A 50 13.71 0.97 4.71
C LEU A 50 13.29 1.21 3.25
N ARG A 51 12.69 0.19 2.66
CA ARG A 51 12.09 0.21 1.31
C ARG A 51 10.59 -0.02 1.45
N ALA A 52 9.87 0.13 0.34
CA ALA A 52 8.50 -0.37 0.29
C ALA A 52 8.49 -1.86 0.69
N PRO A 53 7.69 -2.26 1.68
CA PRO A 53 7.82 -3.58 2.29
C PRO A 53 7.42 -4.69 1.32
N ILE A 54 6.61 -4.40 0.30
CA ILE A 54 6.19 -5.34 -0.73
C ILE A 54 5.92 -4.61 -2.05
N VAL A 55 6.27 -5.24 -3.17
CA VAL A 55 5.77 -4.89 -4.51
C VAL A 55 4.87 -6.04 -4.98
N PRO A 56 3.53 -5.93 -4.92
CA PRO A 56 2.63 -7.03 -5.23
C PRO A 56 2.52 -7.29 -6.74
N LYS A 57 1.87 -8.38 -7.13
CA LYS A 57 1.51 -8.64 -8.56
C LYS A 57 0.27 -7.85 -8.98
N LYS A 58 -0.60 -7.52 -8.02
CA LYS A 58 -1.83 -6.76 -8.19
C LYS A 58 -2.00 -5.87 -6.98
N PHE A 59 -2.39 -4.62 -7.22
CA PHE A 59 -2.81 -3.69 -6.18
C PHE A 59 -4.19 -3.19 -6.59
N PHE A 60 -5.20 -3.51 -5.78
CA PHE A 60 -6.54 -2.99 -5.92
C PHE A 60 -6.77 -1.89 -4.90
N HIS A 61 -7.38 -0.81 -5.35
CA HIS A 61 -7.73 0.31 -4.50
C HIS A 61 -9.23 0.57 -4.54
N THR A 62 -9.79 1.11 -3.44
CA THR A 62 -11.22 1.42 -3.29
C THR A 62 -11.40 2.91 -3.02
N ALA A 63 -12.39 3.55 -3.63
CA ALA A 63 -12.79 4.93 -3.29
C ALA A 63 -14.17 4.97 -2.62
N GLY A 64 -14.45 6.07 -1.91
CA GLY A 64 -15.76 6.29 -1.26
C GLY A 64 -16.02 5.39 -0.05
N ASN A 65 -14.98 4.99 0.67
CA ASN A 65 -15.07 4.01 1.76
C ASN A 65 -15.14 4.63 3.16
N PHE A 66 -15.10 5.96 3.27
CA PHE A 66 -15.31 6.72 4.51
C PHE A 66 -16.41 7.76 4.27
N ARG A 67 -17.39 7.81 5.18
CA ARG A 67 -18.54 8.71 5.06
C ARG A 67 -18.10 10.17 5.08
N GLU A 68 -17.16 10.49 5.94
CA GLU A 68 -16.61 11.82 6.15
C GLU A 68 -15.98 12.37 4.87
N HIS A 69 -15.29 11.53 4.10
CA HIS A 69 -14.70 11.91 2.82
C HIS A 69 -15.77 12.23 1.76
N GLU A 70 -16.90 11.51 1.76
CA GLU A 70 -18.05 11.84 0.92
C GLU A 70 -18.66 13.19 1.30
N GLU A 71 -18.71 13.51 2.61
CA GLU A 71 -19.20 14.79 3.11
C GLU A 71 -18.30 15.96 2.72
N GLU A 72 -16.98 15.81 2.83
CA GLU A 72 -15.99 16.80 2.37
C GLU A 72 -16.13 17.11 0.88
N SER A 73 -16.33 16.07 0.06
CA SER A 73 -16.51 16.20 -1.40
C SER A 73 -17.71 17.10 -1.77
N LYS A 74 -18.76 17.13 -0.94
CA LYS A 74 -19.93 17.99 -1.14
C LYS A 74 -19.65 19.47 -0.86
N VAL A 75 -18.63 19.77 -0.06
CA VAL A 75 -18.25 21.15 0.29
C VAL A 75 -17.46 21.82 -0.85
N VAL A 76 -16.75 21.03 -1.65
CA VAL A 76 -15.87 21.52 -2.74
C VAL A 76 -16.54 21.52 -4.13
N ASP A 77 -17.87 21.50 -4.19
CA ASP A 77 -18.67 21.44 -5.43
C ASP A 77 -18.22 20.32 -6.37
N TRP A 78 -17.90 19.15 -5.79
CA TRP A 78 -17.53 17.98 -6.58
C TRP A 78 -18.74 17.48 -7.39
N SER A 79 -18.66 17.59 -8.71
CA SER A 79 -19.80 17.40 -9.61
C SER A 79 -20.10 15.94 -9.98
N HIS A 80 -19.37 14.96 -9.43
CA HIS A 80 -19.48 13.55 -9.84
C HIS A 80 -19.98 12.69 -8.69
N GLU A 81 -20.91 11.79 -8.99
CA GLU A 81 -21.40 10.80 -8.03
C GLU A 81 -20.27 9.86 -7.62
N ILE A 82 -20.00 9.79 -6.32
CA ILE A 82 -19.08 8.80 -5.74
C ILE A 82 -19.91 7.55 -5.48
N ALA A 83 -19.91 6.61 -6.42
CA ALA A 83 -20.50 5.30 -6.18
C ALA A 83 -19.77 4.62 -5.01
N PRO A 84 -20.48 3.87 -4.15
CA PRO A 84 -19.80 3.09 -3.13
C PRO A 84 -19.02 1.94 -3.78
N TRP A 85 -17.84 1.62 -3.23
CA TRP A 85 -17.02 0.47 -3.63
C TRP A 85 -16.42 0.56 -5.05
N ILE A 86 -16.00 1.76 -5.48
CA ILE A 86 -15.29 1.90 -6.75
C ILE A 86 -13.95 1.19 -6.63
N VAL A 87 -13.75 0.10 -7.38
CA VAL A 87 -12.49 -0.64 -7.40
C VAL A 87 -11.72 -0.34 -8.68
N PHE A 88 -10.44 -0.01 -8.54
CA PHE A 88 -9.53 0.21 -9.66
C PHE A 88 -8.15 -0.40 -9.38
N PHE A 89 -7.34 -0.50 -10.43
CA PHE A 89 -5.96 -0.99 -10.33
C PHE A 89 -5.02 0.17 -10.01
N GLN A 90 -4.11 -0.07 -9.08
CA GLN A 90 -2.97 0.80 -8.82
C GLN A 90 -1.72 0.27 -9.53
N ASN A 91 -0.93 1.19 -10.10
CA ASN A 91 0.31 0.88 -10.78
C ASN A 91 1.37 0.47 -9.75
N VAL A 92 1.79 -0.79 -9.79
CA VAL A 92 2.80 -1.32 -8.87
C VAL A 92 4.20 -0.77 -9.13
N ASP A 93 4.45 -0.20 -10.31
CA ASP A 93 5.72 0.47 -10.63
C ASP A 93 5.81 1.87 -10.00
N ALA A 94 4.67 2.45 -9.58
CA ALA A 94 4.63 3.73 -8.87
C ALA A 94 5.00 3.60 -7.38
N ILE A 95 5.22 2.37 -6.88
CA ILE A 95 5.49 2.10 -5.47
C ILE A 95 6.85 2.66 -5.05
N VAL A 96 6.83 3.47 -4.00
CA VAL A 96 8.04 4.02 -3.35
C VAL A 96 8.00 3.75 -1.85
N GLY A 97 9.18 3.55 -1.25
CA GLY A 97 9.32 3.33 0.18
C GLY A 97 9.10 4.58 1.04
N PRO A 98 9.14 4.44 2.38
CA PRO A 98 8.81 5.52 3.32
C PRO A 98 9.73 6.74 3.22
N ASP A 99 11.01 6.54 2.86
CA ASP A 99 12.01 7.61 2.71
C ASP A 99 12.35 7.90 1.23
N GLU A 100 11.50 7.46 0.30
CA GLU A 100 11.63 7.74 -1.13
C GLU A 100 10.69 8.89 -1.53
N PRO A 101 11.14 9.82 -2.40
CA PRO A 101 10.38 11.03 -2.68
C PRO A 101 9.14 10.76 -3.54
N VAL A 102 8.06 11.47 -3.25
CA VAL A 102 6.97 11.72 -4.21
C VAL A 102 7.39 12.88 -5.09
N VAL A 103 7.54 12.62 -6.39
CA VAL A 103 7.95 13.63 -7.37
C VAL A 103 6.73 14.38 -7.85
N TYR A 104 6.71 15.71 -7.65
CA TYR A 104 5.66 16.57 -8.21
C TYR A 104 5.93 16.84 -9.70
N PRO A 105 5.07 16.34 -10.62
CA PRO A 105 5.29 16.49 -12.04
C PRO A 105 4.64 17.79 -12.54
N GLU A 106 5.33 18.92 -12.39
CA GLU A 106 4.84 20.28 -12.73
C GLU A 106 4.29 20.43 -14.16
N HIS A 107 4.70 19.56 -15.08
CA HIS A 107 4.24 19.57 -16.48
C HIS A 107 2.95 18.75 -16.70
N LEU A 108 2.47 18.00 -15.71
CA LEU A 108 1.30 17.12 -15.80
C LEU A 108 0.11 17.59 -14.96
N THR A 109 0.36 18.12 -13.76
CA THR A 109 -0.68 18.49 -12.80
C THR A 109 -0.32 19.76 -12.04
N GLU A 110 -1.36 20.53 -11.69
CA GLU A 110 -1.28 21.69 -10.78
C GLU A 110 -1.98 21.44 -9.44
N GLU A 111 -2.57 20.25 -9.25
CA GLU A 111 -3.41 19.91 -8.09
C GLU A 111 -3.06 18.53 -7.55
N LEU A 112 -1.89 18.43 -6.91
CA LEU A 112 -1.46 17.23 -6.22
C LEU A 112 -2.08 17.16 -4.82
N ASP A 113 -2.60 15.99 -4.47
CA ASP A 113 -3.26 15.75 -3.19
C ASP A 113 -2.86 14.41 -2.59
N TYR A 114 -2.97 14.29 -1.27
CA TYR A 114 -2.65 13.06 -0.52
C TYR A 114 -3.91 12.39 0.01
N GLU A 115 -3.89 11.07 0.11
CA GLU A 115 -5.00 10.27 0.68
C GLU A 115 -4.38 9.17 1.53
N LEU A 116 -4.51 9.27 2.86
CA LEU A 116 -3.95 8.27 3.77
C LEU A 116 -4.88 7.05 3.85
N GLU A 117 -4.35 5.89 3.50
CA GLU A 117 -5.09 4.66 3.27
C GLU A 117 -4.54 3.51 4.13
N LEU A 118 -5.43 2.62 4.54
CA LEU A 118 -5.06 1.30 5.07
C LEU A 118 -5.00 0.30 3.92
N ALA A 119 -3.81 -0.24 3.63
CA ALA A 119 -3.67 -1.33 2.66
C ALA A 119 -3.63 -2.69 3.38
N VAL A 120 -4.44 -3.62 2.87
CA VAL A 120 -4.48 -5.01 3.33
C VAL A 120 -3.63 -5.88 2.41
N VAL A 121 -2.65 -6.57 2.99
CA VAL A 121 -1.79 -7.53 2.27
C VAL A 121 -2.40 -8.91 2.36
N LEU A 122 -2.65 -9.54 1.21
CA LEU A 122 -3.12 -10.92 1.17
C LEU A 122 -1.95 -11.89 1.36
N GLY A 123 -2.06 -12.76 2.37
CA GLY A 123 -1.01 -13.72 2.73
C GLY A 123 -1.05 -15.01 1.92
N LYS A 124 -2.17 -15.33 1.27
CA LYS A 124 -2.33 -16.52 0.41
C LYS A 124 -3.24 -16.25 -0.78
N ALA A 125 -3.08 -17.04 -1.84
CA ALA A 125 -3.95 -16.97 -3.00
C ALA A 125 -5.36 -17.53 -2.68
N GLY A 126 -6.39 -16.96 -3.28
CA GLY A 126 -7.78 -17.38 -3.09
C GLY A 126 -8.65 -16.97 -4.27
N LYS A 127 -9.79 -17.66 -4.43
CA LYS A 127 -10.82 -17.33 -5.41
C LYS A 127 -12.17 -17.83 -4.91
N TRP A 128 -13.22 -17.01 -5.05
CA TRP A 128 -14.60 -17.39 -4.72
C TRP A 128 -14.81 -17.84 -3.27
N PHE A 129 -14.11 -17.23 -2.31
CA PHE A 129 -14.35 -17.46 -0.90
C PHE A 129 -15.49 -16.56 -0.39
N PRO A 130 -16.30 -17.02 0.58
CA PRO A 130 -17.35 -16.22 1.17
C PRO A 130 -16.78 -15.21 2.18
N PRO A 131 -17.52 -14.13 2.53
CA PRO A 131 -17.02 -13.06 3.40
C PRO A 131 -16.49 -13.53 4.76
N GLU A 132 -17.10 -14.57 5.35
CA GLU A 132 -16.68 -15.17 6.61
C GLU A 132 -15.27 -15.78 6.59
N GLU A 133 -14.75 -16.14 5.41
CA GLU A 133 -13.39 -16.66 5.26
C GLU A 133 -12.36 -15.55 4.98
N ALA A 134 -12.78 -14.29 4.79
CA ALA A 134 -11.90 -13.22 4.31
C ALA A 134 -10.66 -13.02 5.20
N MET A 135 -10.84 -13.10 6.52
CA MET A 135 -9.74 -12.92 7.48
C MET A 135 -8.68 -14.01 7.38
N ASP A 136 -9.01 -15.20 6.88
CA ASP A 136 -8.04 -16.28 6.67
C ASP A 136 -7.07 -15.98 5.54
N TYR A 137 -7.36 -14.98 4.69
CA TYR A 137 -6.52 -14.55 3.58
C TYR A 137 -5.67 -13.33 3.93
N VAL A 138 -5.95 -12.63 5.03
CA VAL A 138 -5.19 -11.44 5.42
C VAL A 138 -3.84 -11.86 6.01
N GLY A 139 -2.77 -11.45 5.33
CA GLY A 139 -1.39 -11.66 5.78
C GLY A 139 -0.84 -10.50 6.61
N GLY A 140 -1.44 -9.32 6.48
CA GLY A 140 -1.09 -8.16 7.29
C GLY A 140 -1.60 -6.85 6.71
N TYR A 141 -1.13 -5.77 7.31
CA TYR A 141 -1.58 -4.40 7.05
C TYR A 141 -0.38 -3.47 6.86
N VAL A 142 -0.52 -2.49 6.00
CA VAL A 142 0.53 -1.49 5.72
C VAL A 142 -0.11 -0.15 5.40
N ILE A 143 0.57 0.94 5.70
CA ILE A 143 0.10 2.28 5.36
C ILE A 143 0.38 2.54 3.88
N PHE A 144 -0.60 3.09 3.19
CA PHE A 144 -0.55 3.52 1.81
C PHE A 144 -0.92 5.00 1.73
N ASN A 145 -0.28 5.77 0.85
CA ASN A 145 -0.73 7.11 0.50
C ASN A 145 -1.14 7.13 -0.98
N ASP A 146 -2.42 7.32 -1.29
CA ASP A 146 -2.92 7.37 -2.66
C ASP A 146 -2.79 8.78 -3.25
N ILE A 147 -1.56 9.12 -3.65
CA ILE A 147 -1.27 10.43 -4.21
C ILE A 147 -2.07 10.62 -5.50
N THR A 148 -2.74 11.76 -5.60
CA THR A 148 -3.71 12.02 -6.65
C THR A 148 -3.48 13.36 -7.32
N ALA A 149 -3.39 13.36 -8.66
CA ALA A 149 -3.52 14.55 -9.48
C ALA A 149 -5.01 14.87 -9.73
N ARG A 150 -5.60 15.75 -8.93
CA ARG A 150 -7.06 16.01 -8.89
C ARG A 150 -7.61 16.59 -10.19
N ASP A 151 -6.83 17.43 -10.85
CA ASP A 151 -7.17 18.00 -12.15
C ASP A 151 -7.24 16.93 -13.27
N ILE A 152 -6.36 15.92 -13.22
CA ILE A 152 -6.44 14.73 -14.08
C ILE A 152 -7.63 13.87 -13.67
N GLN A 153 -7.81 13.59 -12.37
CA GLN A 153 -8.91 12.77 -11.84
C GLN A 153 -10.27 13.27 -12.32
N ARG A 154 -10.54 14.58 -12.19
CA ARG A 154 -11.81 15.19 -12.65
C ARG A 154 -12.06 15.03 -14.14
N ARG A 155 -11.01 14.97 -14.97
CA ARG A 155 -11.13 14.71 -16.41
C ARG A 155 -11.42 13.24 -16.69
N GLU A 156 -10.70 12.34 -16.02
CA GLU A 156 -10.87 10.88 -16.15
C GLU A 156 -12.27 10.42 -15.70
N MET A 157 -12.79 11.00 -14.62
CA MET A 157 -14.11 10.63 -14.09
C MET A 157 -15.28 10.97 -15.01
N ARG A 158 -15.11 11.88 -15.99
CA ARG A 158 -16.11 12.08 -17.05
C ARG A 158 -16.33 10.83 -17.90
N SER A 159 -15.35 9.94 -17.91
CA SER A 159 -15.40 8.62 -18.57
C SER A 159 -15.58 7.48 -17.56
N GLY A 160 -15.81 7.78 -16.27
CA GLY A 160 -16.03 6.80 -15.22
C GLY A 160 -14.80 5.98 -14.85
N VAL A 161 -13.59 6.52 -15.05
CA VAL A 161 -12.34 5.79 -14.77
C VAL A 161 -11.48 6.53 -13.74
N PHE A 162 -10.76 5.74 -12.94
CA PHE A 162 -9.64 6.17 -12.11
C PHE A 162 -8.41 5.39 -12.60
N SER A 163 -7.47 6.08 -13.22
CA SER A 163 -6.29 5.40 -13.75
C SER A 163 -5.06 6.30 -13.62
N PHE A 164 -4.77 7.12 -14.62
CA PHE A 164 -3.52 7.84 -14.70
C PHE A 164 -3.37 8.84 -13.56
N CYS A 165 -4.47 9.45 -13.09
CA CYS A 165 -4.43 10.44 -12.01
C CYS A 165 -3.79 9.94 -10.70
N LYS A 166 -3.76 8.62 -10.47
CA LYS A 166 -3.26 7.97 -9.26
C LYS A 166 -2.09 7.01 -9.52
N ALA A 167 -1.72 6.82 -10.79
CA ALA A 167 -0.79 5.79 -11.25
C ALA A 167 0.55 6.33 -11.79
N ILE A 168 0.79 7.64 -11.64
CA ILE A 168 2.06 8.29 -12.03
C ILE A 168 3.19 7.77 -11.14
N ASP A 169 4.41 7.69 -11.69
CA ASP A 169 5.59 7.27 -10.93
C ASP A 169 5.68 8.00 -9.58
N THR A 170 6.01 7.25 -8.53
CA THR A 170 6.09 7.72 -7.13
C THR A 170 4.77 8.06 -6.43
N PHE A 171 3.60 7.91 -7.08
CA PHE A 171 2.30 8.21 -6.47
C PHE A 171 1.77 7.09 -5.55
N CYS A 172 2.56 6.05 -5.32
CA CYS A 172 2.20 4.97 -4.40
C CYS A 172 3.21 4.79 -3.25
N PRO A 173 3.39 5.78 -2.34
CA PRO A 173 4.11 5.56 -1.09
C PRO A 173 3.47 4.43 -0.27
N LEU A 174 4.29 3.44 0.11
CA LEU A 174 3.84 2.25 0.82
C LEU A 174 4.86 1.88 1.91
N GLY A 175 4.43 1.76 3.17
CA GLY A 175 5.34 1.39 4.26
C GLY A 175 4.89 1.86 5.65
N PRO A 176 5.82 2.02 6.60
CA PRO A 176 7.23 1.60 6.52
C PRO A 176 7.41 0.07 6.57
N TRP A 177 6.41 -0.67 7.04
CA TRP A 177 6.45 -2.13 7.20
C TRP A 177 5.06 -2.75 7.23
N ILE A 178 5.01 -4.07 7.06
CA ILE A 178 3.76 -4.83 7.17
C ILE A 178 3.60 -5.31 8.61
N VAL A 179 2.44 -5.04 9.21
CA VAL A 179 2.06 -5.53 10.54
C VAL A 179 1.17 -6.77 10.36
N THR A 180 1.56 -7.91 10.93
CA THR A 180 0.76 -9.13 10.83
C THR A 180 -0.47 -9.09 11.75
N PRO A 181 -1.55 -9.83 11.44
CA PRO A 181 -2.82 -9.72 12.18
C PRO A 181 -2.73 -9.98 13.68
N ASP A 182 -1.81 -10.82 14.13
CA ASP A 182 -1.57 -11.12 15.56
C ASP A 182 -1.15 -9.89 16.40
N GLU A 183 -0.68 -8.80 15.76
CA GLU A 183 -0.32 -7.55 16.45
C GLU A 183 -1.48 -6.55 16.53
N ILE A 184 -2.60 -6.81 15.86
CA ILE A 184 -3.75 -5.91 15.76
C ILE A 184 -4.96 -6.59 16.41
N PRO A 185 -5.30 -6.25 17.68
CA PRO A 185 -6.35 -6.94 18.41
C PRO A 185 -7.75 -6.83 17.80
N ASP A 186 -8.03 -5.75 17.08
CA ASP A 186 -9.30 -5.46 16.41
C ASP A 186 -9.00 -4.91 15.00
N PRO A 187 -8.77 -5.80 14.02
CA PRO A 187 -8.36 -5.43 12.66
C PRO A 187 -9.49 -4.95 11.75
#